data_AF-A0A5D6Y4I9-F1
#
_entry.id   AF-A0A5D6Y4I9-F1
#
_cell.length_a   1.000
_cell.length_b   1.000
_cell.length_c   1.000
_cell.angle_alpha   90.00
_cell.angle_beta   90.00
_cell.angle_gamma   90.00
#
_symmetry.space_group_name_H-M   'P 1'
#
loop_
_entity.id
_entity.type
_entity.pdbx_description
1 polymer ?
#
loop_
_entity_poly.entity_id
_entity_poly.type
_entity_poly.pdbx_seq_one_letter_code
_entity_poly.pdbx_strand_id
1 'polypeptide(L)'
;MDHLDVDMNTEVFETPDPEVTFQAYAPVGGAHHATRAGFTKHGRVTDCVRRIREQSHSELSEEDVAPAKAFEAFMGKVYKPAATRLPKQIEFEVAGGLPGAAATSSSKRPQKPELEAPLARFTRLTLEVKELEADLTLLAASADDRKARMLVDAAQDAEVDEVMRGLSTLRANLSSIEQNAAFRPFLRHGARDAAAGPADSALALQKELTSRFFQQVEALKAQWPQGATPAARGGSSSTATPAIVYEVFSNGEPNAGEKDASARAMALDARLATLEKAVGNFYVKELRTDGLSALAGGGGADLASMIAALETRVNLLNEKNLDAVKARTTALIHEFTLLNKLKESPGVQSALSAHADREKLQQIYDKLARVDDVAGAVPALVDRLVALKAAHDDALDASARMKKVEQSAETLAALLESDTALLENIEQSLEANVKIFESNMQTLDERMAKVLSSRS
;
A
#
# COMPACT_ATOMS: atom_id res chain seq x y z
N MET A 1 54.93 -24.16 -2.21
CA MET A 1 54.95 -25.07 -1.07
C MET A 1 53.64 -25.81 -1.13
N ASP A 2 53.67 -26.92 -1.86
CA ASP A 2 52.50 -27.74 -2.12
C ASP A 2 52.19 -28.55 -0.85
N HIS A 3 50.91 -28.56 -0.47
CA HIS A 3 50.38 -29.30 0.67
C HIS A 3 50.70 -30.79 0.56
N LEU A 4 51.65 -31.27 1.36
CA LEU A 4 52.06 -32.68 1.40
C LEU A 4 51.40 -33.51 2.52
N ASP A 5 50.39 -32.97 3.21
CA ASP A 5 49.62 -33.69 4.23
C ASP A 5 48.13 -33.34 4.10
N VAL A 6 47.47 -33.91 3.08
CA VAL A 6 45.99 -34.00 3.08
C VAL A 6 45.66 -35.44 3.48
N ASP A 7 45.34 -35.60 4.76
CA ASP A 7 44.92 -36.87 5.35
C ASP A 7 43.56 -37.26 4.71
N MET A 8 43.55 -38.32 3.90
CA MET A 8 42.35 -38.87 3.24
C MET A 8 41.51 -39.69 4.24
N ASN A 9 41.31 -39.18 5.44
CA ASN A 9 40.40 -39.77 6.41
C ASN A 9 39.01 -39.14 6.23
N THR A 10 37.96 -39.94 6.38
CA THR A 10 36.57 -39.49 6.42
C THR A 10 36.44 -38.27 7.32
N GLU A 11 36.13 -37.11 6.74
CA GLU A 11 36.15 -35.78 7.39
C GLU A 11 35.15 -35.65 8.55
N VAL A 12 34.27 -36.65 8.73
CA VAL A 12 33.19 -36.65 9.70
C VAL A 12 33.15 -37.99 10.42
N PHE A 13 33.50 -38.01 11.71
CA PHE A 13 33.27 -39.14 12.62
C PHE A 13 31.95 -38.90 13.36
N GLU A 14 30.84 -39.27 12.73
CA GLU A 14 29.52 -39.25 13.36
C GLU A 14 29.22 -40.57 14.07
N THR A 15 28.52 -40.49 15.19
CA THR A 15 27.86 -41.67 15.77
C THR A 15 26.73 -42.07 14.82
N PRO A 16 26.49 -43.37 14.56
CA PRO A 16 25.41 -43.78 13.66
C PRO A 16 24.11 -43.13 14.12
N ASP A 17 23.50 -42.33 13.24
CA ASP A 17 22.25 -41.64 13.54
C ASP A 17 21.24 -42.69 14.01
N PRO A 18 20.82 -42.68 15.30
CA PRO A 18 19.73 -43.54 15.69
C PRO A 18 18.53 -43.06 14.88
N GLU A 19 17.83 -43.99 14.21
CA GLU A 19 16.55 -43.73 13.56
C GLU A 19 15.47 -43.38 14.61
N VAL A 20 15.66 -42.30 15.36
CA VAL A 20 14.64 -41.71 16.21
C VAL A 20 13.75 -40.95 15.25
N THR A 21 12.80 -41.67 14.67
CA THR A 21 11.62 -41.03 14.09
C THR A 21 11.05 -40.16 15.21
N PHE A 22 11.23 -38.84 15.13
CA PHE A 22 10.76 -37.90 16.13
C PHE A 22 9.23 -37.92 16.13
N GLN A 23 8.65 -38.87 16.86
CA GLN A 23 7.24 -38.86 17.20
C GLN A 23 7.06 -37.78 18.25
N ALA A 24 6.08 -36.91 18.05
CA ALA A 24 5.62 -36.06 19.14
C ALA A 24 5.27 -36.97 20.33
N TYR A 25 5.78 -36.67 21.52
CA TYR A 25 5.50 -37.43 22.74
C TYR A 25 3.99 -37.62 22.89
N ALA A 26 3.51 -38.84 22.64
CA ALA A 26 2.15 -39.22 22.96
C ALA A 26 2.07 -39.44 24.47
N PRO A 27 1.11 -38.83 25.19
CA PRO A 27 0.98 -39.05 26.62
C PRO A 27 0.52 -40.50 26.86
N VAL A 28 1.36 -41.27 27.56
CA VAL A 28 1.00 -42.56 28.16
C VAL A 28 0.11 -42.26 29.37
N GLY A 29 -1.19 -42.48 29.24
CA GLY A 29 -2.14 -42.34 30.35
C GLY A 29 -3.56 -42.67 29.91
N GLY A 30 -4.10 -43.78 30.40
CA GLY A 30 -5.27 -44.46 29.86
C GLY A 30 -6.58 -43.66 29.85
N ALA A 31 -7.38 -43.92 28.82
CA ALA A 31 -8.80 -43.58 28.77
C ALA A 31 -9.57 -44.74 28.13
N HIS A 32 -9.76 -45.82 28.89
CA HIS A 32 -10.93 -46.66 28.69
C HIS A 32 -12.13 -45.90 29.23
N HIS A 33 -12.93 -45.29 28.35
CA HIS A 33 -14.38 -45.30 28.47
C HIS A 33 -15.02 -44.84 27.16
N ALA A 34 -15.81 -45.74 26.58
CA ALA A 34 -16.73 -45.44 25.51
C ALA A 34 -17.75 -44.37 25.94
N THR A 35 -18.07 -43.42 25.06
CA THR A 35 -19.39 -43.29 24.42
C THR A 35 -19.55 -41.94 23.67
N ARG A 36 -20.10 -42.07 22.46
CA ARG A 36 -21.19 -41.23 21.90
C ARG A 36 -20.87 -39.84 21.28
N ALA A 37 -21.12 -39.83 19.97
CA ALA A 37 -21.72 -38.77 19.13
C ALA A 37 -20.95 -37.46 18.89
N GLY A 38 -20.53 -37.31 17.62
CA GLY A 38 -20.71 -36.13 16.76
C GLY A 38 -20.18 -34.78 17.24
N PHE A 39 -19.19 -34.23 16.53
CA PHE A 39 -19.31 -32.99 15.75
C PHE A 39 -17.95 -32.64 15.15
N THR A 40 -17.91 -32.52 13.83
CA THR A 40 -16.79 -31.98 13.05
C THR A 40 -16.64 -30.48 13.32
N LYS A 41 -15.49 -30.02 13.83
CA LYS A 41 -15.02 -28.64 13.66
C LYS A 41 -13.50 -28.57 13.57
N HIS A 42 -13.03 -28.24 12.36
CA HIS A 42 -11.71 -27.71 12.08
C HIS A 42 -11.47 -26.39 12.82
N GLY A 43 -10.30 -26.23 13.43
CA GLY A 43 -9.81 -25.00 14.03
C GLY A 43 -8.29 -25.00 14.09
N ARG A 44 -7.69 -23.92 13.60
CA ARG A 44 -6.26 -23.75 13.26
C ARG A 44 -5.31 -23.88 14.44
N VAL A 45 -4.12 -24.35 14.08
CA VAL A 45 -2.84 -24.29 14.78
C VAL A 45 -2.56 -22.90 15.38
N THR A 46 -2.86 -22.73 16.67
CA THR A 46 -2.16 -21.80 17.57
C THR A 46 -1.76 -22.50 18.87
N ASP A 47 -1.61 -23.83 18.85
CA ASP A 47 -1.55 -24.61 20.10
C ASP A 47 -0.17 -25.17 20.47
N CYS A 48 0.88 -24.89 19.70
CA CYS A 48 2.21 -25.41 20.05
C CYS A 48 2.93 -24.60 21.15
N VAL A 49 2.42 -23.43 21.57
CA VAL A 49 3.04 -22.64 22.65
C VAL A 49 2.10 -22.42 23.85
N ARG A 50 0.80 -22.77 23.74
CA ARG A 50 -0.16 -22.52 24.83
C ARG A 50 -0.33 -23.68 25.83
N ARG A 51 0.28 -24.84 25.56
CA ARG A 51 0.01 -26.06 26.36
C ARG A 51 0.79 -26.17 27.68
N ILE A 52 1.54 -25.14 28.09
CA ILE A 52 2.12 -25.00 29.44
C ILE A 52 1.41 -23.89 30.23
N ARG A 53 0.14 -23.61 29.94
CA ARG A 53 -0.67 -22.73 30.79
C ARG A 53 -1.71 -23.58 31.49
N GLU A 54 -1.63 -23.64 32.82
CA GLU A 54 -2.57 -24.31 33.71
C GLU A 54 -4.02 -23.90 33.39
N GLN A 55 -4.68 -24.65 32.51
CA GLN A 55 -6.14 -24.67 32.34
C GLN A 55 -6.79 -25.59 33.39
N SER A 56 -6.20 -25.62 34.59
CA SER A 56 -6.60 -26.47 35.71
C SER A 56 -7.03 -25.61 36.90
N HIS A 57 -7.78 -24.53 36.64
CA HIS A 57 -8.47 -23.81 37.70
C HIS A 57 -9.97 -23.77 37.39
N SER A 58 -10.75 -24.48 38.20
CA SER A 58 -12.21 -24.62 38.15
C SER A 58 -13.01 -23.33 38.43
N GLU A 59 -12.36 -22.16 38.40
CA GLU A 59 -12.94 -20.87 38.79
C GLU A 59 -12.80 -19.76 37.74
N LEU A 60 -12.23 -20.04 36.56
CA LEU A 60 -12.08 -19.06 35.48
C LEU A 60 -12.95 -19.43 34.28
N SER A 61 -13.89 -18.56 33.92
CA SER A 61 -14.60 -18.64 32.64
C SER A 61 -13.71 -18.08 31.53
N GLU A 62 -12.98 -18.93 30.82
CA GLU A 62 -12.36 -18.57 29.55
C GLU A 62 -13.45 -18.45 28.48
N GLU A 63 -13.80 -17.22 28.09
CA GLU A 63 -14.64 -16.95 26.92
C GLU A 63 -13.75 -16.64 25.71
N ASP A 64 -13.71 -17.57 24.74
CA ASP A 64 -13.07 -17.36 23.46
C ASP A 64 -13.91 -16.43 22.58
N VAL A 65 -13.62 -15.13 22.65
CA VAL A 65 -14.27 -14.15 21.77
C VAL A 65 -13.53 -14.10 20.43
N ALA A 66 -14.18 -14.59 19.38
CA ALA A 66 -13.67 -14.45 18.02
C ALA A 66 -13.59 -12.95 17.63
N PRO A 67 -12.43 -12.43 17.18
CA PRO A 67 -12.24 -11.01 16.89
C PRO A 67 -13.24 -10.44 15.88
N ALA A 68 -13.67 -11.25 14.91
CA ALA A 68 -14.70 -10.85 13.94
C ALA A 68 -16.06 -10.60 14.61
N LYS A 69 -16.46 -11.45 15.56
CA LYS A 69 -17.72 -11.28 16.32
C LYS A 69 -17.64 -10.09 17.28
N ALA A 70 -16.49 -9.87 17.91
CA ALA A 70 -16.25 -8.67 18.71
C ALA A 70 -16.36 -7.42 17.85
N PHE A 71 -15.71 -7.41 16.68
CA PHE A 71 -15.77 -6.29 15.75
C PHE A 71 -17.21 -5.98 15.32
N GLU A 72 -18.01 -6.98 14.94
CA GLU A 72 -19.43 -6.81 14.63
C GLU A 72 -20.23 -6.24 15.82
N ALA A 73 -19.95 -6.69 17.05
CA ALA A 73 -20.64 -6.22 18.25
C ALA A 73 -20.35 -4.75 18.60
N PHE A 74 -19.20 -4.21 18.15
CA PHE A 74 -18.80 -2.82 18.36
C PHE A 74 -18.89 -1.94 17.10
N MET A 75 -19.14 -2.54 15.93
CA MET A 75 -19.33 -1.82 14.68
C MET A 75 -20.52 -0.85 14.82
N GLY A 76 -20.29 0.43 14.54
CA GLY A 76 -21.32 1.47 14.63
C GLY A 76 -21.58 2.03 16.03
N LYS A 77 -20.99 1.46 17.09
CA LYS A 77 -20.99 2.07 18.43
C LYS A 77 -19.88 3.13 18.49
N VAL A 78 -20.23 4.38 18.24
CA VAL A 78 -19.30 5.51 18.36
C VAL A 78 -19.27 5.99 19.82
N TYR A 79 -18.11 5.90 20.46
CA TYR A 79 -17.89 6.52 21.76
C TYR A 79 -17.93 8.05 21.59
N LYS A 80 -18.99 8.68 22.09
CA LYS A 80 -19.02 10.14 22.24
C LYS A 80 -18.36 10.45 23.58
N PRO A 81 -17.15 11.04 23.63
CA PRO A 81 -16.60 11.49 24.90
C PRO A 81 -17.57 12.54 25.45
N ALA A 82 -18.27 12.22 26.53
CA ALA A 82 -18.96 13.20 27.33
C ALA A 82 -17.86 14.13 27.86
N ALA A 83 -17.74 15.29 27.23
CA ALA A 83 -16.79 16.30 27.63
C ALA A 83 -17.09 16.67 29.09
N THR A 84 -16.22 16.24 30.00
CA THR A 84 -16.00 16.90 31.28
C THR A 84 -15.42 18.29 30.98
N ARG A 85 -16.29 19.19 30.51
CA ARG A 85 -16.01 20.63 30.40
C ARG A 85 -17.22 21.40 30.90
N LEU A 86 -16.94 22.23 31.89
CA LEU A 86 -17.82 23.24 32.50
C LEU A 86 -18.56 24.09 31.43
N PRO A 87 -19.75 24.61 31.76
CA PRO A 87 -20.75 25.02 30.77
C PRO A 87 -20.40 26.36 30.13
N LYS A 88 -20.33 26.40 28.79
CA LYS A 88 -20.51 27.63 28.02
C LYS A 88 -21.88 27.58 27.34
N GLN A 89 -22.73 28.47 27.84
CA GLN A 89 -23.88 29.14 27.22
C GLN A 89 -24.65 28.38 26.14
N ILE A 90 -25.86 28.01 26.57
CA ILE A 90 -27.03 27.59 25.80
C ILE A 90 -27.37 28.71 24.79
N GLU A 91 -27.24 28.42 23.50
CA GLU A 91 -28.03 29.12 22.48
C GLU A 91 -29.33 28.36 22.28
N PHE A 92 -30.42 29.11 22.40
CA PHE A 92 -31.80 28.72 22.29
C PHE A 92 -32.12 28.19 20.88
N GLU A 93 -32.38 26.89 20.73
CA GLU A 93 -33.30 26.41 19.71
C GLU A 93 -34.67 26.21 20.35
N VAL A 94 -35.65 26.95 19.83
CA VAL A 94 -37.05 26.95 20.26
C VAL A 94 -37.69 25.62 19.87
N ALA A 95 -37.73 24.68 20.82
CA ALA A 95 -38.60 23.50 20.76
C ALA A 95 -39.88 23.77 21.57
N GLY A 96 -40.88 24.35 20.92
CA GLY A 96 -42.23 24.49 21.46
C GLY A 96 -43.17 23.46 20.83
N GLY A 97 -43.73 22.56 21.64
CA GLY A 97 -44.88 21.73 21.25
C GLY A 97 -44.88 20.31 21.83
N LEU A 98 -45.57 20.12 22.97
CA LEU A 98 -45.90 18.82 23.57
C LEU A 98 -47.13 18.17 22.87
N PRO A 99 -47.46 16.88 23.15
CA PRO A 99 -47.86 15.89 22.15
C PRO A 99 -49.38 15.67 22.04
N GLY A 100 -49.81 15.24 20.86
CA GLY A 100 -51.14 14.69 20.60
C GLY A 100 -51.04 13.45 19.72
N ALA A 101 -51.54 12.32 20.22
CA ALA A 101 -51.50 11.01 19.59
C ALA A 101 -52.42 10.91 18.37
N ALA A 102 -51.95 10.24 17.30
CA ALA A 102 -52.57 9.03 16.72
C ALA A 102 -52.18 8.83 15.23
N ALA A 103 -51.67 7.62 14.97
CA ALA A 103 -51.87 6.79 13.78
C ALA A 103 -51.10 7.06 12.46
N THR A 104 -50.60 5.91 11.96
CA THR A 104 -50.38 5.49 10.55
C THR A 104 -49.12 5.91 9.79
N SER A 105 -48.13 5.01 9.86
CA SER A 105 -47.44 4.36 8.73
C SER A 105 -47.02 5.23 7.53
N SER A 106 -45.73 5.53 7.43
CA SER A 106 -44.82 4.90 6.45
C SER A 106 -43.49 5.64 6.42
N SER A 107 -42.44 4.86 6.20
CA SER A 107 -41.03 5.20 6.20
C SER A 107 -40.69 6.43 5.33
N LYS A 108 -40.27 7.53 5.96
CA LYS A 108 -39.36 8.51 5.35
C LYS A 108 -38.37 8.97 6.41
N ARG A 109 -37.10 8.59 6.23
CA ARG A 109 -35.97 9.15 6.99
C ARG A 109 -36.04 10.69 6.96
N PRO A 110 -35.62 11.38 8.03
CA PRO A 110 -35.35 12.81 7.91
C PRO A 110 -34.20 12.95 6.90
N GLN A 111 -34.51 13.51 5.74
CA GLN A 111 -33.47 13.92 4.80
C GLN A 111 -32.61 14.95 5.52
N LYS A 112 -31.30 14.70 5.60
CA LYS A 112 -30.34 15.79 5.81
C LYS A 112 -30.69 16.90 4.82
N PRO A 113 -30.65 18.19 5.20
CA PRO A 113 -30.75 19.25 4.21
C PRO A 113 -29.61 19.03 3.21
N GLU A 114 -29.95 18.55 2.02
CA GLU A 114 -28.99 18.45 0.93
C GLU A 114 -28.56 19.88 0.63
N LEU A 115 -27.28 20.17 0.85
CA LEU A 115 -26.70 21.47 0.56
C LEU A 115 -26.86 21.71 -0.95
N GLU A 116 -27.76 22.63 -1.32
CA GLU A 116 -27.98 23.00 -2.71
C GLU A 116 -26.66 23.43 -3.37
N ALA A 117 -26.45 23.00 -4.62
CA ALA A 117 -25.32 23.46 -5.40
C ALA A 117 -25.32 25.00 -5.47
N PRO A 118 -24.16 25.67 -5.31
CA PRO A 118 -24.09 27.14 -5.29
C PRO A 118 -24.75 27.81 -6.50
N LEU A 119 -24.67 27.18 -7.69
CA LEU A 119 -25.37 27.64 -8.90
C LEU A 119 -26.89 27.56 -8.76
N ALA A 120 -27.42 26.42 -8.28
CA ALA A 120 -28.86 26.23 -8.10
C ALA A 120 -29.44 27.21 -7.06
N ARG A 121 -28.68 27.45 -5.99
CA ARG A 121 -29.05 28.45 -4.98
C ARG A 121 -29.03 29.87 -5.55
N PHE A 122 -28.02 30.21 -6.35
CA PHE A 122 -27.90 31.52 -6.99
C PHE A 122 -29.03 31.76 -8.02
N THR A 123 -29.35 30.78 -8.86
CA THR A 123 -30.44 30.89 -9.83
C THR A 123 -31.79 30.99 -9.14
N ARG A 124 -32.03 30.20 -8.08
CA ARG A 124 -33.24 30.30 -7.26
C ARG A 124 -33.37 31.67 -6.62
N LEU A 125 -32.33 32.17 -5.93
CA LEU A 125 -32.32 33.51 -5.32
C LEU A 125 -32.59 34.61 -6.36
N THR A 126 -32.04 34.47 -7.57
CA THR A 126 -32.28 35.44 -8.64
C THR A 126 -33.74 35.45 -9.12
N LEU A 127 -34.40 34.29 -9.11
CA LEU A 127 -35.82 34.18 -9.44
C LEU A 127 -36.71 34.66 -8.28
N GLU A 128 -36.42 34.26 -7.04
CA GLU A 128 -37.15 34.71 -5.84
C GLU A 128 -37.09 36.23 -5.67
N VAL A 129 -35.93 36.85 -5.92
CA VAL A 129 -35.78 38.31 -5.90
C VAL A 129 -36.61 38.99 -7.00
N LYS A 130 -36.71 38.39 -8.19
CA LYS A 130 -37.54 38.92 -9.29
C LYS A 130 -39.04 38.74 -9.02
N GLU A 131 -39.42 37.63 -8.41
CA GLU A 131 -40.80 37.37 -7.99
C GLU A 131 -41.21 38.38 -6.90
N LEU A 132 -40.36 38.59 -5.91
CA LEU A 132 -40.59 39.61 -4.88
C LEU A 132 -40.64 41.03 -5.45
N GLU A 133 -39.84 41.35 -6.48
CA GLU A 133 -39.89 42.63 -7.20
C GLU A 133 -41.24 42.80 -7.91
N ALA A 134 -41.75 41.75 -8.56
CA ALA A 134 -43.05 41.76 -9.23
C ALA A 134 -44.20 41.89 -8.22
N ASP A 135 -44.13 41.20 -7.08
CA ASP A 135 -45.14 41.28 -6.04
C ASP A 135 -45.17 42.67 -5.40
N LEU A 136 -44.03 43.26 -5.07
CA LEU A 136 -43.97 44.60 -4.49
C LEU A 136 -44.44 45.69 -5.47
N THR A 137 -44.14 45.55 -6.77
CA THR A 137 -44.65 46.49 -7.78
C THR A 137 -46.17 46.35 -7.98
N LEU A 138 -46.72 45.14 -7.89
CA LEU A 138 -48.16 44.92 -7.90
C LEU A 138 -48.82 45.47 -6.63
N LEU A 139 -48.20 45.28 -5.47
CA LEU A 139 -48.65 45.86 -4.21
C LEU A 139 -48.62 47.39 -4.25
N ALA A 140 -47.56 48.00 -4.77
CA ALA A 140 -47.46 49.45 -4.96
C ALA A 140 -48.56 49.98 -5.90
N ALA A 141 -48.80 49.33 -7.04
CA ALA A 141 -49.90 49.70 -7.94
C ALA A 141 -51.28 49.55 -7.26
N SER A 142 -51.47 48.47 -6.49
CA SER A 142 -52.71 48.25 -5.72
C SER A 142 -52.88 49.21 -4.54
N ALA A 143 -51.76 49.76 -4.03
CA ALA A 143 -51.75 50.78 -2.99
C ALA A 143 -52.14 52.13 -3.58
N ASP A 144 -51.68 52.47 -4.79
CA ASP A 144 -52.10 53.70 -5.49
C ASP A 144 -53.59 53.68 -5.85
N ASP A 145 -54.12 52.53 -6.29
CA ASP A 145 -55.57 52.34 -6.50
C ASP A 145 -56.38 52.44 -5.19
N ARG A 146 -55.78 52.04 -4.05
CA ARG A 146 -56.39 52.17 -2.72
C ARG A 146 -56.31 53.58 -2.16
N LYS A 147 -55.21 54.32 -2.36
CA LYS A 147 -55.09 55.76 -2.03
C LYS A 147 -56.14 56.60 -2.73
N ALA A 148 -56.50 56.24 -3.96
CA ALA A 148 -57.59 56.87 -4.70
C ALA A 148 -58.98 56.60 -4.10
N ARG A 149 -59.14 55.59 -3.24
CA ARG A 149 -60.43 55.17 -2.64
C ARG A 149 -60.50 55.38 -1.12
N MET A 150 -59.39 55.37 -0.39
CA MET A 150 -59.28 55.60 1.06
C MET A 150 -57.91 56.17 1.40
N LEU A 151 -57.83 57.06 2.41
CA LEU A 151 -56.58 57.59 2.97
C LEU A 151 -55.71 56.45 3.54
N VAL A 152 -54.83 55.88 2.72
CA VAL A 152 -53.78 54.97 3.18
C VAL A 152 -52.67 55.79 3.83
N ASP A 153 -52.14 55.29 4.94
CA ASP A 153 -51.17 55.95 5.80
C ASP A 153 -49.82 56.13 5.06
N ALA A 154 -49.38 57.37 4.89
CA ALA A 154 -48.14 57.72 4.16
C ALA A 154 -46.88 57.05 4.75
N ALA A 155 -46.96 56.56 5.98
CA ALA A 155 -45.92 55.76 6.62
C ALA A 155 -45.71 54.40 5.92
N GLN A 156 -46.77 53.72 5.50
CA GLN A 156 -46.67 52.39 4.86
C GLN A 156 -46.07 52.47 3.44
N ASP A 157 -46.32 53.58 2.74
CA ASP A 157 -45.72 53.81 1.42
C ASP A 157 -44.21 54.02 1.52
N ALA A 158 -43.75 54.76 2.53
CA ALA A 158 -42.33 55.00 2.76
C ALA A 158 -41.58 53.69 3.11
N GLU A 159 -42.22 52.78 3.83
CA GLU A 159 -41.67 51.45 4.12
C GLU A 159 -41.57 50.57 2.85
N VAL A 160 -42.58 50.59 1.97
CA VAL A 160 -42.53 49.84 0.69
C VAL A 160 -41.44 50.39 -0.23
N ASP A 161 -41.26 51.72 -0.29
CA ASP A 161 -40.20 52.35 -1.07
C ASP A 161 -38.80 52.03 -0.52
N GLU A 162 -38.64 51.95 0.81
CA GLU A 162 -37.40 51.53 1.44
C GLU A 162 -37.07 50.06 1.13
N VAL A 163 -38.07 49.17 1.17
CA VAL A 163 -37.92 47.77 0.79
C VAL A 163 -37.57 47.63 -0.70
N MET A 164 -38.18 48.41 -1.59
CA MET A 164 -37.85 48.44 -3.02
C MET A 164 -36.41 48.90 -3.29
N ARG A 165 -35.91 49.88 -2.52
CA ARG A 165 -34.48 50.29 -2.55
C ARG A 165 -33.56 49.18 -2.03
N GLY A 166 -33.94 48.51 -0.95
CA GLY A 166 -33.22 47.34 -0.43
C GLY A 166 -33.13 46.22 -1.45
N LEU A 167 -34.22 45.92 -2.14
CA LEU A 167 -34.29 44.90 -3.19
C LEU A 167 -33.42 45.26 -4.40
N SER A 168 -33.45 46.53 -4.83
CA SER A 168 -32.59 47.03 -5.91
C SER A 168 -31.10 46.89 -5.57
N THR A 169 -30.74 47.12 -4.30
CA THR A 169 -29.38 46.93 -3.79
C THR A 169 -29.00 45.45 -3.79
N LEU A 170 -29.91 44.56 -3.38
CA LEU A 170 -29.68 43.12 -3.42
C LEU A 170 -29.49 42.60 -4.86
N ARG A 171 -30.29 43.08 -5.80
CA ARG A 171 -30.14 42.79 -7.24
C ARG A 171 -28.78 43.25 -7.78
N ALA A 172 -28.35 44.47 -7.40
CA ALA A 172 -27.04 44.97 -7.76
C ALA A 172 -25.92 44.08 -7.20
N ASN A 173 -26.04 43.64 -5.94
CA ASN A 173 -25.09 42.73 -5.30
C ASN A 173 -25.06 41.35 -5.98
N LEU A 174 -26.21 40.77 -6.35
CA LEU A 174 -26.27 39.50 -7.09
C LEU A 174 -25.62 39.62 -8.48
N SER A 175 -25.84 40.73 -9.19
CA SER A 175 -25.18 41.00 -10.47
C SER A 175 -23.67 41.22 -10.33
N SER A 176 -23.22 41.82 -9.22
CA SER A 176 -21.81 41.99 -8.91
C SER A 176 -21.13 40.65 -8.63
N ILE A 177 -21.82 39.73 -7.94
CA ILE A 177 -21.35 38.36 -7.70
C ILE A 177 -21.22 37.58 -9.02
N GLU A 178 -22.13 37.77 -9.98
CA GLU A 178 -22.03 37.19 -11.33
C GLU A 178 -20.80 37.70 -12.11
N GLN A 179 -20.50 38.99 -11.99
CA GLN A 179 -19.40 39.64 -12.71
C GLN A 179 -18.03 39.42 -12.06
N ASN A 180 -17.99 39.08 -10.77
CA ASN A 180 -16.75 38.86 -10.04
C ASN A 180 -15.99 37.64 -10.59
N ALA A 181 -14.75 37.88 -11.03
CA ALA A 181 -13.88 36.89 -11.67
C ALA A 181 -13.70 35.59 -10.87
N ALA A 182 -13.81 35.65 -9.54
CA ALA A 182 -13.69 34.49 -8.65
C ALA A 182 -14.87 33.52 -8.74
N PHE A 183 -16.08 33.99 -9.08
CA PHE A 183 -17.31 33.17 -9.06
C PHE A 183 -17.79 32.75 -10.46
N ARG A 184 -17.28 33.38 -11.52
CA ARG A 184 -17.54 33.00 -12.93
C ARG A 184 -17.33 31.52 -13.27
N PRO A 185 -16.28 30.82 -12.79
CA PRO A 185 -16.14 29.39 -13.10
C PRO A 185 -17.26 28.54 -12.48
N PHE A 186 -17.85 28.96 -11.36
CA PHE A 186 -18.91 28.23 -10.68
C PHE A 186 -20.33 28.58 -11.21
N LEU A 187 -20.49 29.77 -11.81
CA LEU A 187 -21.79 30.27 -12.26
C LEU A 187 -22.07 30.04 -13.76
N ARG A 188 -21.05 29.80 -14.60
CA ARG A 188 -21.20 29.71 -16.07
C ARG A 188 -21.38 28.28 -16.62
N HIS A 189 -21.31 27.26 -15.77
CA HIS A 189 -21.37 25.84 -16.18
C HIS A 189 -22.77 25.30 -16.52
N GLY A 190 -23.77 26.15 -16.79
CA GLY A 190 -25.15 25.69 -16.98
C GLY A 190 -25.93 26.22 -18.20
N ALA A 191 -25.36 27.09 -19.04
CA ALA A 191 -26.16 27.85 -20.02
C ALA A 191 -26.03 27.44 -21.50
N ARG A 192 -25.42 26.29 -21.81
CA ARG A 192 -25.52 25.73 -23.17
C ARG A 192 -25.62 24.22 -23.13
N ASP A 193 -26.80 23.74 -23.52
CA ASP A 193 -27.19 22.36 -23.80
C ASP A 193 -27.46 21.44 -22.59
N ALA A 194 -28.69 21.50 -22.09
CA ALA A 194 -29.28 20.60 -21.10
C ALA A 194 -29.51 19.15 -21.61
N ALA A 195 -28.67 18.65 -22.52
CA ALA A 195 -28.82 17.31 -23.11
C ALA A 195 -27.52 16.49 -23.20
N ALA A 196 -26.36 17.04 -22.83
CA ALA A 196 -25.12 16.27 -22.74
C ALA A 196 -24.57 16.40 -21.31
N GLY A 197 -24.24 15.26 -20.69
CA GLY A 197 -23.73 15.25 -19.33
C GLY A 197 -22.51 16.17 -19.18
N PRO A 198 -22.28 16.75 -17.98
CA PRO A 198 -21.17 17.69 -17.73
C PRO A 198 -19.78 17.10 -18.03
N ALA A 199 -19.65 15.77 -18.11
CA ALA A 199 -18.43 15.09 -18.51
C ALA A 199 -18.18 15.12 -20.02
N ASP A 200 -19.21 15.04 -20.87
CA ASP A 200 -19.06 14.90 -22.32
C ASP A 200 -18.72 16.24 -22.99
N SER A 201 -19.30 17.34 -22.51
CA SER A 201 -18.96 18.70 -22.95
C SER A 201 -17.55 19.11 -22.51
N ALA A 202 -17.13 18.70 -21.31
CA ALA A 202 -15.77 18.89 -20.83
C ALA A 202 -14.75 18.06 -21.64
N LEU A 203 -15.08 16.82 -21.98
CA LEU A 203 -14.26 15.95 -22.83
C LEU A 203 -14.16 16.46 -24.28
N ALA A 204 -15.25 17.00 -24.84
CA ALA A 204 -15.24 17.60 -26.17
C ALA A 204 -14.37 18.87 -26.23
N LEU A 205 -14.51 19.75 -25.23
CA LEU A 205 -13.67 20.94 -25.09
C LEU A 205 -12.20 20.57 -24.83
N GLN A 206 -11.94 19.57 -24.00
CA GLN A 206 -10.59 19.04 -23.75
C GLN A 206 -10.00 18.48 -25.04
N LYS A 207 -10.75 17.70 -25.83
CA LYS A 207 -10.29 17.19 -27.14
C LYS A 207 -9.98 18.31 -28.12
N GLU A 208 -10.82 19.33 -28.21
CA GLU A 208 -10.59 20.47 -29.10
C GLU A 208 -9.34 21.27 -28.68
N LEU A 209 -9.22 21.61 -27.39
CA LEU A 209 -8.04 22.31 -26.85
C LEU A 209 -6.76 21.50 -27.02
N THR A 210 -6.84 20.18 -26.81
CA THR A 210 -5.72 19.25 -27.02
C THR A 210 -5.30 19.23 -28.49
N SER A 211 -6.26 19.19 -29.42
CA SER A 211 -5.97 19.20 -30.86
C SER A 211 -5.32 20.52 -31.30
N ARG A 212 -5.82 21.67 -30.82
CA ARG A 212 -5.24 22.99 -31.09
C ARG A 212 -3.86 23.13 -30.48
N PHE A 213 -3.65 22.60 -29.27
CA PHE A 213 -2.35 22.58 -28.61
C PHE A 213 -1.32 21.77 -29.43
N PHE A 214 -1.65 20.55 -29.84
CA PHE A 214 -0.75 19.75 -30.67
C PHE A 214 -0.48 20.39 -32.03
N GLN A 215 -1.48 21.01 -32.67
CA GLN A 215 -1.28 21.77 -33.92
C GLN A 215 -0.35 22.97 -33.74
N GLN A 216 -0.45 23.70 -32.62
CA GLN A 216 0.44 24.81 -32.29
C GLN A 216 1.86 24.34 -31.98
N VAL A 217 2.02 23.25 -31.25
CA VAL A 217 3.32 22.63 -30.96
C VAL A 217 3.97 22.11 -32.24
N GLU A 218 3.20 21.50 -33.15
CA GLU A 218 3.70 20.99 -34.42
C GLU A 218 4.04 22.13 -35.40
N ALA A 219 3.24 23.19 -35.45
CA ALA A 219 3.56 24.41 -36.19
C ALA A 219 4.81 25.12 -35.66
N LEU A 220 5.05 25.08 -34.33
CA LEU A 220 6.25 25.65 -33.73
C LEU A 220 7.48 24.76 -33.91
N LYS A 221 7.30 23.43 -33.90
CA LYS A 221 8.33 22.45 -34.24
C LYS A 221 8.75 22.57 -35.72
N ALA A 222 7.82 22.87 -36.62
CA ALA A 222 8.09 23.12 -38.03
C ALA A 222 8.82 24.46 -38.27
N GLN A 223 8.65 25.44 -37.38
CA GLN A 223 9.38 26.72 -37.39
C GLN A 223 10.78 26.61 -36.76
N TRP A 224 11.11 25.48 -36.13
CA TRP A 224 12.44 25.23 -35.59
C TRP A 224 13.36 24.65 -36.67
N PRO A 225 14.51 25.26 -37.00
CA PRO A 225 15.46 24.66 -37.93
C PRO A 225 16.02 23.37 -37.30
N GLN A 226 15.74 22.22 -37.89
CA GLN A 226 16.43 20.96 -37.55
C GLN A 226 17.91 21.11 -37.91
N GLY A 227 18.75 21.48 -36.93
CA GLY A 227 20.19 21.53 -37.17
C GLY A 227 21.07 22.32 -36.20
N ALA A 228 20.60 22.73 -35.02
CA ALA A 228 21.48 23.36 -34.02
C ALA A 228 21.69 22.43 -32.82
N THR A 229 22.84 21.76 -32.80
CA THR A 229 23.41 21.11 -31.61
C THR A 229 23.65 22.14 -30.49
N PRO A 230 23.45 21.80 -29.21
CA PRO A 230 23.67 22.72 -28.11
C PRO A 230 25.15 22.69 -27.73
N ALA A 231 25.95 23.53 -28.37
CA ALA A 231 27.29 23.83 -27.88
C ALA A 231 27.53 25.33 -27.88
N ALA A 232 27.73 25.83 -26.66
CA ALA A 232 28.41 27.09 -26.33
C ALA A 232 27.62 28.40 -26.54
N ARG A 233 27.13 28.97 -25.43
CA ARG A 233 27.66 30.21 -24.80
C ARG A 233 26.57 31.10 -24.20
N GLY A 234 26.86 31.62 -23.02
CA GLY A 234 26.29 32.86 -22.53
C GLY A 234 26.55 34.00 -23.51
N GLY A 235 25.59 34.90 -23.62
CA GLY A 235 25.67 36.06 -24.52
C GLY A 235 24.30 36.62 -24.80
N SER A 236 23.95 37.66 -24.04
CA SER A 236 22.82 38.58 -24.26
C SER A 236 22.58 38.88 -25.75
N SER A 237 21.43 38.46 -26.28
CA SER A 237 20.80 39.13 -27.43
C SER A 237 19.28 38.92 -27.43
N SER A 238 18.58 40.04 -27.58
CA SER A 238 17.14 40.22 -27.49
C SER A 238 16.42 39.83 -28.79
N THR A 239 16.24 38.54 -29.02
CA THR A 239 15.26 38.03 -29.99
C THR A 239 14.56 36.86 -29.36
N ALA A 240 13.33 37.11 -28.88
CA ALA A 240 12.48 36.12 -28.24
C ALA A 240 12.10 35.03 -29.26
N THR A 241 12.92 33.99 -29.35
CA THR A 241 12.45 32.71 -29.84
C THR A 241 11.36 32.23 -28.88
N PRO A 242 10.21 31.77 -29.39
CA PRO A 242 9.14 31.25 -28.54
C PRO A 242 9.61 29.95 -27.89
N ALA A 243 10.26 30.05 -26.72
CA ALA A 243 10.64 28.91 -25.92
C ALA A 243 9.37 28.36 -25.23
N ILE A 244 8.90 27.18 -25.65
CA ILE A 244 7.80 26.50 -24.97
C ILE A 244 8.34 25.98 -23.62
N VAL A 245 7.88 26.58 -22.54
CA VAL A 245 8.13 26.09 -21.18
C VAL A 245 6.97 25.16 -20.79
N TYR A 246 7.27 23.87 -20.66
CA TYR A 246 6.30 22.89 -20.17
C TYR A 246 6.39 22.83 -18.65
N GLU A 247 5.44 23.47 -17.97
CA GLU A 247 5.28 23.35 -16.53
C GLU A 247 4.30 22.20 -16.25
N VAL A 248 4.87 21.03 -15.95
CA VAL A 248 4.07 19.86 -15.54
C VAL A 248 3.79 19.97 -14.05
N PHE A 249 2.61 20.49 -13.71
CA PHE A 249 2.10 20.45 -12.35
C PHE A 249 1.58 19.04 -12.06
N SER A 250 2.38 18.22 -11.37
CA SER A 250 1.88 16.96 -10.81
C SER A 250 1.03 17.30 -9.58
N ASN A 251 -0.25 16.91 -9.62
CA ASN A 251 -1.20 17.14 -8.54
C ASN A 251 -0.85 16.27 -7.32
N GLY A 252 0.21 16.57 -6.57
CA GLY A 252 0.49 16.13 -5.20
C GLY A 252 0.52 14.63 -4.88
N GLU A 253 0.26 13.77 -5.86
CA GLU A 253 0.29 12.32 -5.76
C GLU A 253 1.52 11.85 -6.54
N PRO A 254 2.74 12.00 -5.99
CA PRO A 254 3.98 11.63 -6.67
C PRO A 254 4.02 10.14 -7.05
N ASN A 255 3.09 9.33 -6.53
CA ASN A 255 3.13 7.88 -6.57
C ASN A 255 1.82 7.28 -7.11
N ALA A 256 1.00 8.02 -7.88
CA ALA A 256 -0.26 7.47 -8.42
C ALA A 256 -0.04 6.14 -9.19
N GLY A 257 1.01 6.06 -10.01
CA GLY A 257 1.38 4.82 -10.71
C GLY A 257 1.89 3.70 -9.79
N GLU A 258 2.55 4.05 -8.68
CA GLU A 258 3.02 3.08 -7.68
C GLU A 258 1.85 2.53 -6.84
N LYS A 259 0.87 3.37 -6.50
CA LYS A 259 -0.39 2.94 -5.88
C LYS A 259 -1.16 2.00 -6.79
N ASP A 260 -1.25 2.29 -8.09
CA ASP A 260 -1.88 1.39 -9.06
C ASP A 260 -1.11 0.07 -9.22
N ALA A 261 0.22 0.11 -9.21
CA ALA A 261 1.06 -1.09 -9.24
C ALA A 261 0.92 -1.92 -7.96
N SER A 262 0.91 -1.27 -6.80
CA SER A 262 0.72 -1.89 -5.49
C SER A 262 -0.68 -2.50 -5.36
N ALA A 263 -1.72 -1.81 -5.84
CA ALA A 263 -3.09 -2.35 -5.87
C ALA A 263 -3.19 -3.61 -6.74
N ARG A 264 -2.50 -3.64 -7.90
CA ARG A 264 -2.40 -4.85 -8.73
C ARG A 264 -1.63 -5.97 -8.02
N ALA A 265 -0.53 -5.66 -7.34
CA ALA A 265 0.22 -6.65 -6.55
C ALA A 265 -0.63 -7.23 -5.42
N MET A 266 -1.35 -6.39 -4.66
CA MET A 266 -2.28 -6.83 -3.62
C MET A 266 -3.42 -7.72 -4.17
N ALA A 267 -3.93 -7.42 -5.36
CA ALA A 267 -4.93 -8.26 -6.01
C ALA A 267 -4.35 -9.64 -6.39
N LEU A 268 -3.10 -9.68 -6.86
CA LEU A 268 -2.40 -10.94 -7.12
C LEU A 268 -2.13 -11.71 -5.83
N ASP A 269 -1.71 -11.06 -4.75
CA ASP A 269 -1.49 -11.69 -3.44
C ASP A 269 -2.79 -12.24 -2.84
N ALA A 270 -3.90 -11.51 -2.96
CA ALA A 270 -5.20 -12.01 -2.53
C ALA A 270 -5.60 -13.27 -3.33
N ARG A 271 -5.38 -13.27 -4.65
CA ARG A 271 -5.62 -14.45 -5.49
C ARG A 271 -4.68 -15.60 -5.13
N LEU A 272 -3.40 -15.32 -4.90
CA LEU A 272 -2.41 -16.30 -4.45
C LEU A 272 -2.84 -16.92 -3.13
N ALA A 273 -3.24 -16.11 -2.13
CA ALA A 273 -3.74 -16.59 -0.85
C ALA A 273 -5.01 -17.45 -0.99
N THR A 274 -5.90 -17.14 -1.93
CA THR A 274 -7.05 -18.01 -2.22
C THR A 274 -6.62 -19.34 -2.86
N LEU A 275 -5.62 -19.32 -3.74
CA LEU A 275 -5.05 -20.53 -4.34
C LEU A 275 -4.31 -21.36 -3.30
N GLU A 276 -3.51 -20.75 -2.43
CA GLU A 276 -2.84 -21.41 -1.31
C GLU A 276 -3.83 -22.01 -0.32
N LYS A 277 -4.96 -21.33 -0.08
CA LYS A 277 -6.04 -21.89 0.76
C LYS A 277 -6.77 -23.05 0.08
N ALA A 278 -6.96 -23.00 -1.24
CA ALA A 278 -7.66 -24.02 -2.01
C ALA A 278 -6.79 -25.27 -2.24
N VAL A 279 -5.51 -25.07 -2.54
CA VAL A 279 -4.49 -26.13 -2.64
C VAL A 279 -4.18 -26.63 -1.24
N GLY A 280 -4.18 -25.78 -0.22
CA GLY A 280 -3.87 -26.14 1.15
C GLY A 280 -2.37 -26.05 1.44
N ASN A 281 -2.03 -25.77 2.69
CA ASN A 281 -0.65 -25.68 3.16
C ASN A 281 -0.08 -27.11 3.29
N PHE A 282 0.26 -27.76 2.18
CA PHE A 282 0.85 -29.11 2.17
C PHE A 282 2.27 -29.15 2.74
N TYR A 283 2.92 -28.00 2.87
CA TYR A 283 4.07 -27.87 3.74
C TYR A 283 3.59 -27.87 5.19
N VAL A 284 4.01 -28.88 5.94
CA VAL A 284 3.79 -29.12 7.38
C VAL A 284 2.90 -30.35 7.63
N LYS A 285 3.54 -31.51 7.46
CA LYS A 285 3.71 -32.50 8.53
C LYS A 285 2.43 -33.10 9.14
N GLU A 286 1.45 -33.52 8.34
CA GLU A 286 0.47 -34.51 8.83
C GLU A 286 -0.36 -35.29 7.78
N LEU A 287 0.04 -35.33 6.50
CA LEU A 287 -0.40 -36.43 5.64
C LEU A 287 0.52 -37.64 5.83
N ARG A 288 0.52 -38.20 7.05
CA ARG A 288 0.75 -39.63 7.23
C ARG A 288 -0.47 -40.39 6.67
N THR A 289 -0.65 -40.33 5.36
CA THR A 289 -1.36 -41.39 4.65
C THR A 289 -0.37 -42.54 4.54
N ASP A 290 -0.35 -43.36 5.59
CA ASP A 290 0.60 -44.46 5.91
C ASP A 290 0.63 -45.61 4.86
N GLY A 291 0.16 -45.36 3.64
CA GLY A 291 0.22 -46.26 2.48
C GLY A 291 0.24 -45.58 1.11
N LEU A 292 0.28 -44.25 1.05
CA LEU A 292 0.40 -43.46 -0.19
C LEU A 292 1.78 -42.80 -0.30
N SER A 293 2.31 -42.30 0.83
CA SER A 293 3.64 -41.68 0.89
C SER A 293 4.80 -42.67 0.68
N ALA A 294 4.57 -43.97 0.87
CA ALA A 294 5.59 -45.00 0.67
C ALA A 294 5.68 -45.49 -0.79
N LEU A 295 4.71 -45.16 -1.65
CA LEU A 295 4.67 -45.57 -3.05
C LEU A 295 5.00 -44.44 -4.03
N ALA A 296 4.76 -43.19 -3.65
CA ALA A 296 5.40 -42.05 -4.28
C ALA A 296 6.77 -41.90 -3.63
N GLY A 297 7.82 -42.44 -4.25
CA GLY A 297 9.18 -42.44 -3.71
C GLY A 297 9.55 -41.09 -3.08
N GLY A 298 10.15 -41.14 -1.89
CA GLY A 298 10.47 -39.97 -1.08
C GLY A 298 11.15 -38.87 -1.89
N GLY A 299 10.49 -37.72 -1.94
CA GLY A 299 10.86 -36.56 -2.76
C GLY A 299 9.57 -35.87 -3.15
N GLY A 300 9.49 -34.54 -3.02
CA GLY A 300 8.25 -33.76 -3.09
C GLY A 300 7.31 -34.19 -4.22
N ALA A 301 6.28 -34.96 -3.88
CA ALA A 301 5.33 -35.44 -4.87
C ALA A 301 4.44 -34.28 -5.31
N ASP A 302 4.55 -33.91 -6.58
CA ASP A 302 3.61 -33.01 -7.26
C ASP A 302 2.16 -33.49 -7.03
N LEU A 303 1.25 -32.56 -6.75
CA LEU A 303 -0.17 -32.86 -6.51
C LEU A 303 -0.77 -33.62 -7.70
N ALA A 304 -0.32 -33.31 -8.92
CA ALA A 304 -0.75 -34.03 -10.11
C ALA A 304 -0.29 -35.50 -10.12
N SER A 305 0.93 -35.78 -9.63
CA SER A 305 1.44 -37.14 -9.47
C SER A 305 0.63 -37.92 -8.43
N MET A 306 0.27 -37.28 -7.31
CA MET A 306 -0.63 -37.89 -6.31
C MET A 306 -2.03 -38.16 -6.86
N ILE A 307 -2.60 -37.24 -7.64
CA ILE A 307 -3.90 -37.42 -8.30
C ILE A 307 -3.82 -38.54 -9.33
N ALA A 308 -2.77 -38.62 -10.15
CA ALA A 308 -2.57 -39.70 -11.10
C ALA A 308 -2.38 -41.06 -10.39
N ALA A 309 -1.68 -41.09 -9.25
CA ALA A 309 -1.54 -42.28 -8.42
C ALA A 309 -2.89 -42.70 -7.78
N LEU A 310 -3.73 -41.74 -7.39
CA LEU A 310 -5.09 -42.01 -6.91
C LEU A 310 -5.99 -42.48 -8.06
N GLU A 311 -5.91 -41.88 -9.23
CA GLU A 311 -6.67 -42.25 -10.42
C GLU A 311 -6.33 -43.67 -10.88
N THR A 312 -5.04 -44.02 -10.94
CA THR A 312 -4.60 -45.38 -11.23
C THR A 312 -5.11 -46.37 -10.18
N ARG A 313 -5.09 -46.03 -8.89
CA ARG A 313 -5.68 -46.88 -7.83
C ARG A 313 -7.20 -47.00 -7.94
N VAL A 314 -7.92 -45.92 -8.27
CA VAL A 314 -9.37 -45.93 -8.50
C VAL A 314 -9.71 -46.78 -9.73
N ASN A 315 -8.88 -46.71 -10.78
CA ASN A 315 -9.01 -47.54 -11.96
C ASN A 315 -8.73 -49.03 -11.67
N LEU A 316 -7.84 -49.34 -10.72
CA LEU A 316 -7.59 -50.69 -10.23
C LEU A 316 -8.70 -51.21 -9.31
N LEU A 317 -9.41 -50.32 -8.61
CA LEU A 317 -10.58 -50.65 -7.77
C LEU A 317 -11.83 -51.00 -8.61
N ASN A 318 -11.76 -50.91 -9.93
CA ASN A 318 -12.81 -51.42 -10.81
C ASN A 318 -12.82 -52.96 -10.76
N GLU A 319 -13.96 -53.54 -10.38
CA GLU A 319 -14.14 -54.98 -10.09
C GLU A 319 -13.59 -55.89 -11.19
N LYS A 320 -13.80 -55.52 -12.47
CA LYS A 320 -13.29 -56.26 -13.64
C LYS A 320 -11.76 -56.27 -13.74
N ASN A 321 -11.11 -55.17 -13.35
CA ASN A 321 -9.66 -55.06 -13.36
C ASN A 321 -9.05 -55.81 -12.17
N LEU A 322 -9.72 -55.82 -11.02
CA LEU A 322 -9.25 -56.53 -9.83
C LEU A 322 -9.22 -58.04 -10.06
N ASP A 323 -10.24 -58.61 -10.71
CA ASP A 323 -10.26 -60.03 -11.09
C ASP A 323 -9.18 -60.39 -12.12
N ALA A 324 -8.99 -59.54 -13.14
CA ALA A 324 -7.94 -59.73 -14.14
C ALA A 324 -6.52 -59.61 -13.54
N VAL A 325 -6.32 -58.66 -12.63
CA VAL A 325 -5.05 -58.47 -11.91
C VAL A 325 -4.80 -59.67 -10.99
N LYS A 326 -5.79 -60.13 -10.22
CA LYS A 326 -5.67 -61.32 -9.36
C LYS A 326 -5.25 -62.55 -10.15
N ALA A 327 -5.88 -62.81 -11.30
CA ALA A 327 -5.52 -63.93 -12.17
C ALA A 327 -4.09 -63.81 -12.70
N ARG A 328 -3.69 -62.63 -13.19
CA ARG A 328 -2.32 -62.38 -13.66
C ARG A 328 -1.28 -62.48 -12.55
N THR A 329 -1.57 -61.96 -11.35
CA THR A 329 -0.67 -62.06 -10.21
C THR A 329 -0.48 -63.50 -9.76
N THR A 330 -1.52 -64.34 -9.77
CA THR A 330 -1.36 -65.77 -9.48
C THR A 330 -0.50 -66.49 -10.52
N ALA A 331 -0.63 -66.15 -11.80
CA ALA A 331 0.23 -66.68 -12.87
C ALA A 331 1.69 -66.21 -12.71
N LEU A 332 1.91 -64.94 -12.41
CA LEU A 332 3.24 -64.37 -12.15
C LEU A 332 3.91 -64.97 -10.91
N ILE A 333 3.16 -65.22 -9.83
CA ILE A 333 3.69 -65.91 -8.64
C ILE A 333 4.16 -67.32 -9.00
N HIS A 334 3.41 -68.03 -9.85
CA HIS A 334 3.79 -69.35 -10.33
C HIS A 334 5.07 -69.28 -11.20
N GLU A 335 5.13 -68.35 -12.15
CA GLU A 335 6.33 -68.14 -12.99
C GLU A 335 7.54 -67.69 -12.18
N PHE A 336 7.37 -66.80 -11.19
CA PHE A 336 8.43 -66.36 -10.29
C PHE A 336 8.96 -67.52 -9.44
N THR A 337 8.07 -68.40 -8.98
CA THR A 337 8.47 -69.61 -8.24
C THR A 337 9.31 -70.54 -9.13
N LEU A 338 9.01 -70.64 -10.43
CA LEU A 338 9.81 -71.39 -11.39
C LEU A 338 11.15 -70.71 -11.69
N LEU A 339 11.16 -69.39 -11.86
CA LEU A 339 12.39 -68.60 -12.07
C LEU A 339 13.31 -68.63 -10.85
N ASN A 340 12.77 -68.63 -9.63
CA ASN A 340 13.56 -68.73 -8.41
C ASN A 340 14.23 -70.11 -8.32
N LYS A 341 13.50 -71.18 -8.65
CA LYS A 341 14.08 -72.54 -8.80
C LYS A 341 15.16 -72.61 -9.89
N LEU A 342 15.02 -71.83 -10.96
CA LEU A 342 16.02 -71.76 -12.04
C LEU A 342 17.23 -70.89 -11.67
N LYS A 343 17.05 -69.85 -10.85
CA LYS A 343 18.13 -68.99 -10.33
C LYS A 343 19.02 -69.73 -9.31
N GLU A 344 18.47 -70.71 -8.61
CA GLU A 344 19.22 -71.68 -7.80
C GLU A 344 20.05 -72.66 -8.66
N SER A 345 19.91 -72.65 -9.99
CA SER A 345 20.76 -73.44 -10.89
C SER A 345 22.13 -72.75 -11.13
N PRO A 346 23.23 -73.52 -11.15
CA PRO A 346 24.59 -72.97 -11.12
C PRO A 346 25.03 -72.25 -12.41
N GLY A 347 24.23 -72.30 -13.48
CA GLY A 347 24.57 -71.69 -14.78
C GLY A 347 24.34 -70.17 -14.86
N VAL A 348 23.48 -69.62 -14.01
CA VAL A 348 23.07 -68.19 -14.08
C VAL A 348 23.98 -67.28 -13.25
N GLN A 349 24.71 -67.84 -12.28
CA GLN A 349 25.61 -67.04 -11.42
C GLN A 349 26.82 -66.45 -12.17
N SER A 350 27.25 -67.06 -13.28
CA SER A 350 28.39 -66.57 -14.08
C SER A 350 28.08 -65.27 -14.84
N ALA A 351 26.81 -65.04 -15.21
CA ALA A 351 26.35 -63.82 -15.88
C ALA A 351 26.25 -62.60 -14.94
N LEU A 352 26.42 -62.79 -13.62
CA LEU A 352 26.44 -61.71 -12.63
C LEU A 352 27.74 -60.89 -12.63
N SER A 353 28.76 -61.29 -13.39
CA SER A 353 30.02 -60.54 -13.55
C SER A 353 29.88 -59.18 -14.26
N ALA A 354 28.72 -58.89 -14.86
CA ALA A 354 28.34 -57.54 -15.31
C ALA A 354 27.98 -56.57 -14.15
N HIS A 355 28.15 -57.00 -12.89
CA HIS A 355 27.86 -56.21 -11.69
C HIS A 355 28.62 -54.88 -11.59
N ALA A 356 29.87 -54.84 -12.04
CA ALA A 356 30.70 -53.64 -11.95
C ALA A 356 30.18 -52.50 -12.86
N ASP A 357 29.64 -52.83 -14.03
CA ASP A 357 29.01 -51.85 -14.92
C ASP A 357 27.62 -51.47 -14.40
N ARG A 358 26.91 -52.40 -13.76
CA ARG A 358 25.64 -52.12 -13.08
C ARG A 358 25.81 -51.18 -11.90
N GLU A 359 26.86 -51.34 -11.10
CA GLU A 359 27.18 -50.45 -9.97
C GLU A 359 27.57 -49.05 -10.44
N LYS A 360 28.36 -48.93 -11.51
CA LYS A 360 28.66 -47.63 -12.13
C LYS A 360 27.42 -46.96 -12.73
N LEU A 361 26.57 -47.72 -13.42
CA LEU A 361 25.31 -47.23 -13.95
C LEU A 361 24.35 -46.79 -12.84
N GLN A 362 24.30 -47.55 -11.74
CA GLN A 362 23.50 -47.21 -10.57
C GLN A 362 24.04 -45.95 -9.89
N GLN A 363 25.35 -45.80 -9.74
CA GLN A 363 25.96 -44.56 -9.23
C GLN A 363 25.67 -43.35 -10.12
N ILE A 364 25.67 -43.51 -11.45
CA ILE A 364 25.31 -42.43 -12.38
C ILE A 364 23.81 -42.11 -12.26
N TYR A 365 22.96 -43.12 -12.14
CA TYR A 365 21.52 -42.93 -11.95
C TYR A 365 21.21 -42.22 -10.64
N ASP A 366 21.88 -42.60 -9.55
CA ASP A 366 21.73 -41.95 -8.24
C ASP A 366 22.21 -40.49 -8.27
N LYS A 367 23.32 -40.21 -8.97
CA LYS A 367 23.81 -38.84 -9.17
C LYS A 367 22.87 -38.03 -10.06
N LEU A 368 22.33 -38.64 -11.12
CA LEU A 368 21.39 -37.99 -12.01
C LEU A 368 20.08 -37.68 -11.29
N ALA A 369 19.57 -38.61 -10.47
CA ALA A 369 18.38 -38.40 -9.65
C ALA A 369 18.57 -37.23 -8.67
N ARG A 370 19.74 -37.12 -8.02
CA ARG A 370 20.07 -35.98 -7.14
C ARG A 370 20.13 -34.65 -7.90
N VAL A 371 20.59 -34.66 -9.14
CA VAL A 371 20.71 -33.45 -9.98
C VAL A 371 19.37 -33.09 -10.60
N ASP A 372 18.51 -34.05 -10.91
CA ASP A 372 17.19 -33.82 -11.53
C ASP A 372 16.30 -32.94 -10.64
N ASP A 373 16.27 -33.24 -9.34
CA ASP A 373 15.57 -32.42 -8.33
C ASP A 373 16.06 -30.96 -8.32
N VAL A 374 17.38 -30.75 -8.46
CA VAL A 374 17.99 -29.42 -8.46
C VAL A 374 17.83 -28.73 -9.81
N ALA A 375 17.92 -29.47 -10.91
CA ALA A 375 17.82 -28.97 -12.28
C ALA A 375 16.47 -28.32 -12.55
N GLY A 376 15.38 -28.87 -12.00
CA GLY A 376 14.05 -28.26 -12.06
C GLY A 376 13.96 -26.90 -11.34
N ALA A 377 14.78 -26.67 -10.30
CA ALA A 377 14.80 -25.44 -9.54
C ALA A 377 15.73 -24.35 -10.10
N VAL A 378 16.68 -24.71 -10.97
CA VAL A 378 17.68 -23.78 -11.54
C VAL A 378 17.02 -22.60 -12.28
N PRO A 379 16.03 -22.79 -13.18
CA PRO A 379 15.40 -21.66 -13.88
C PRO A 379 14.74 -20.66 -12.91
N ALA A 380 14.03 -21.16 -11.89
CA ALA A 380 13.40 -20.33 -10.87
C ALA A 380 14.43 -19.54 -10.04
N LEU A 381 15.58 -20.15 -9.75
CA LEU A 381 16.69 -19.46 -9.09
C LEU A 381 17.29 -18.35 -9.97
N VAL A 382 17.43 -18.60 -11.27
CA VAL A 382 17.91 -17.59 -12.23
C VAL A 382 16.92 -16.43 -12.34
N ASP A 383 15.62 -16.70 -12.46
CA ASP A 383 14.59 -15.66 -12.50
C ASP A 383 14.58 -14.81 -11.22
N ARG A 384 14.75 -15.46 -10.06
CA ARG A 384 14.90 -14.76 -8.77
C ARG A 384 16.16 -13.90 -8.74
N LEU A 385 17.29 -14.40 -9.23
CA LEU A 385 18.54 -13.63 -9.32
C LEU A 385 18.39 -12.42 -10.24
N VAL A 386 17.67 -12.55 -11.36
CA VAL A 386 17.37 -11.43 -12.28
C VAL A 386 16.47 -10.41 -11.60
N ALA A 387 15.43 -10.85 -10.89
CA ALA A 387 14.56 -9.94 -10.12
C ALA A 387 15.33 -9.22 -9.00
N LEU A 388 16.27 -9.89 -8.33
CA LEU A 388 17.08 -9.32 -7.25
C LEU A 388 18.27 -8.49 -7.75
N LYS A 389 18.62 -8.57 -9.03
CA LYS A 389 19.76 -7.87 -9.62
C LYS A 389 19.72 -6.36 -9.37
N ALA A 390 18.57 -5.73 -9.64
CA ALA A 390 18.44 -4.28 -9.44
C ALA A 390 18.66 -3.88 -7.97
N ALA A 391 18.15 -4.68 -7.02
CA ALA A 391 18.38 -4.44 -5.59
C ALA A 391 19.84 -4.65 -5.18
N HIS A 392 20.54 -5.62 -5.78
CA HIS A 392 21.98 -5.81 -5.55
C HIS A 392 22.81 -4.66 -6.14
N ASP A 393 22.48 -4.21 -7.35
CA ASP A 393 23.14 -3.08 -8.01
C ASP A 393 22.93 -1.80 -7.18
N ASP A 394 21.71 -1.54 -6.69
CA ASP A 394 21.40 -0.43 -5.78
C ASP A 394 22.17 -0.50 -4.45
N ALA A 395 22.34 -1.71 -3.89
CA ALA A 395 23.09 -1.91 -2.64
C ALA A 395 24.59 -1.65 -2.83
N LEU A 396 25.15 -2.05 -3.97
CA LEU A 396 26.55 -1.74 -4.34
C LEU A 396 26.74 -0.22 -4.49
N ASP A 397 25.82 0.46 -5.19
CA ASP A 397 25.85 1.92 -5.34
C ASP A 397 25.63 2.64 -4.01
N ALA A 398 24.81 2.11 -3.11
CA ALA A 398 24.63 2.65 -1.77
C ALA A 398 25.92 2.55 -0.94
N SER A 399 26.65 1.43 -1.01
CA SER A 399 27.95 1.29 -0.36
C SER A 399 28.97 2.30 -0.90
N ALA A 400 29.02 2.49 -2.22
CA ALA A 400 29.91 3.48 -2.85
C ALA A 400 29.54 4.92 -2.45
N ARG A 401 28.24 5.25 -2.42
CA ARG A 401 27.75 6.56 -1.94
C ARG A 401 28.06 6.78 -0.47
N MET A 402 27.92 5.77 0.38
CA MET A 402 28.25 5.86 1.82
C MET A 402 29.72 6.21 2.02
N LYS A 403 30.64 5.52 1.32
CA LYS A 403 32.08 5.84 1.37
C LYS A 403 32.38 7.28 0.95
N LYS A 404 31.69 7.79 -0.08
CA LYS A 404 31.84 9.19 -0.50
C LYS A 404 31.32 10.17 0.55
N VAL A 405 30.22 9.83 1.23
CA VAL A 405 29.68 10.64 2.33
C VAL A 405 30.63 10.63 3.51
N GLU A 406 31.18 9.48 3.90
CA GLU A 406 32.20 9.36 4.95
C GLU A 406 33.42 10.22 4.65
N GLN A 407 33.97 10.12 3.44
CA GLN A 407 35.08 10.97 3.00
C GLN A 407 34.72 12.46 3.06
N SER A 408 33.51 12.84 2.61
CA SER A 408 33.08 14.24 2.69
C SER A 408 32.94 14.72 4.14
N ALA A 409 32.45 13.87 5.04
CA ALA A 409 32.32 14.17 6.46
C ALA A 409 33.68 14.33 7.12
N GLU A 410 34.66 13.47 6.80
CA GLU A 410 36.05 13.61 7.26
C GLU A 410 36.67 14.92 6.77
N THR A 411 36.49 15.28 5.49
CA THR A 411 37.02 16.55 4.97
C THR A 411 36.38 17.78 5.63
N LEU A 412 35.07 17.74 5.88
CA LEU A 412 34.37 18.82 6.57
C LEU A 412 34.80 18.93 8.04
N ALA A 413 35.02 17.80 8.72
CA ALA A 413 35.54 17.79 10.09
C ALA A 413 36.94 18.42 10.16
N ALA A 414 37.84 18.06 9.24
CA ALA A 414 39.17 18.64 9.15
C ALA A 414 39.14 20.15 8.84
N LEU A 415 38.22 20.59 7.97
CA LEU A 415 38.05 22.02 7.67
C LEU A 415 37.56 22.78 8.89
N LEU A 416 36.55 22.27 9.60
CA LEU A 416 36.04 22.88 10.83
C LEU A 416 37.11 22.96 11.92
N GLU A 417 37.93 21.92 12.07
CA GLU A 417 39.06 21.95 13.00
C GLU A 417 40.07 23.05 12.63
N SER A 418 40.39 23.20 11.33
CA SER A 418 41.26 24.28 10.86
C SER A 418 40.67 25.67 11.09
N ASP A 419 39.36 25.84 10.88
CA ASP A 419 38.64 27.09 11.12
C ASP A 419 38.61 27.44 12.61
N THR A 420 38.42 26.45 13.49
CA THR A 420 38.49 26.67 14.95
C THR A 420 39.87 27.11 15.39
N ALA A 421 40.93 26.48 14.86
CA ALA A 421 42.31 26.89 15.15
C ALA A 421 42.62 28.30 14.61
N LEU A 422 42.06 28.68 13.46
CA LEU A 422 42.24 30.01 12.88
C LEU A 422 41.52 31.08 13.72
N LEU A 423 40.30 30.79 14.20
CA LEU A 423 39.57 31.67 15.11
C LEU A 423 40.30 31.86 16.45
N GLU A 424 40.85 30.79 17.02
CA GLU A 424 41.64 30.86 18.25
C GLU A 424 42.89 31.71 18.06
N ASN A 425 43.59 31.59 16.92
CA ASN A 425 44.72 32.45 16.58
C ASN A 425 44.32 33.92 16.42
N ILE A 426 43.15 34.19 15.81
CA ILE A 426 42.63 35.57 15.67
C ILE A 426 42.29 36.14 17.05
N GLU A 427 41.67 35.36 17.93
CA GLU A 427 41.34 35.76 19.30
C GLU A 427 42.62 36.12 20.08
N GLN A 428 43.62 35.25 20.06
CA GLN A 428 44.92 35.51 20.70
C GLN A 428 45.62 36.75 20.11
N SER A 429 45.56 36.94 18.78
CA SER A 429 46.13 38.11 18.11
C SER A 429 45.41 39.40 18.50
N LEU A 430 44.07 39.38 18.58
CA LEU A 430 43.28 40.52 19.03
C LEU A 430 43.56 40.86 20.49
N GLU A 431 43.64 39.87 21.38
CA GLU A 431 43.97 40.09 22.79
C GLU A 431 45.38 40.70 22.95
N ALA A 432 46.35 40.20 22.20
CA ALA A 432 47.70 40.77 22.17
C ALA A 432 47.70 42.22 21.63
N ASN A 433 46.96 42.49 20.56
CA ASN A 433 46.85 43.82 19.97
C ASN A 433 46.16 44.81 20.92
N VAL A 434 45.12 44.39 21.65
CA VAL A 434 44.46 45.22 22.67
C VAL A 434 45.43 45.58 23.79
N LYS A 435 46.20 44.63 24.31
CA LYS A 435 47.24 44.88 25.32
C LYS A 435 48.30 45.87 24.83
N ILE A 436 48.73 45.74 23.58
CA ILE A 436 49.66 46.69 22.95
C ILE A 436 49.01 48.08 22.82
N PHE A 437 47.74 48.15 22.44
CA PHE A 437 47.01 49.42 22.30
C PHE A 437 46.84 50.13 23.64
N GLU A 438 46.50 49.39 24.71
CA GLU A 438 46.44 49.92 26.09
C GLU A 438 47.79 50.47 26.54
N SER A 439 48.88 49.72 26.33
CA SER A 439 50.26 50.17 26.62
C SER A 439 50.63 51.45 25.85
N ASN A 440 50.32 51.49 24.56
CA ASN A 440 50.58 52.67 23.74
C ASN A 440 49.76 53.89 24.20
N MET A 441 48.50 53.68 24.60
CA MET A 441 47.63 54.74 25.11
C MET A 441 48.12 55.28 26.46
N GLN A 442 48.53 54.40 27.38
CA GLN A 442 49.17 54.80 28.65
C GLN A 442 50.45 55.61 28.39
N THR A 443 51.28 55.18 27.45
CA THR A 443 52.51 55.90 27.07
C THR A 443 52.20 57.28 26.48
N LEU A 444 51.13 57.41 25.68
CA LEU A 444 50.68 58.69 25.14
C LEU A 444 50.15 59.62 26.24
N ASP A 445 49.36 59.10 27.17
CA ASP A 445 48.84 59.86 28.32
C ASP A 445 49.97 60.37 29.22
N GLU A 446 50.96 59.54 29.53
CA GLU A 446 52.15 59.95 30.28
C GLU A 446 52.93 61.06 29.58
N ARG A 447 53.09 60.97 28.26
CA ARG A 447 53.75 62.01 27.46
C ARG A 447 52.92 63.29 27.42
N MET A 448 51.60 63.20 27.30
CA MET A 448 50.71 64.35 27.29
C MET A 448 50.73 65.06 28.66
N ALA A 449 50.70 64.30 29.75
CA ALA A 449 50.84 64.82 31.11
C ALA A 449 52.18 65.55 31.32
N LYS A 450 53.30 64.97 30.85
CA LYS A 450 54.62 65.63 30.87
C LYS A 450 54.62 66.96 30.11
N VAL A 451 54.07 66.99 28.90
CA VAL A 451 54.00 68.22 28.10
C VAL A 451 53.14 69.28 28.79
N LEU A 452 51.98 68.90 29.35
CA LEU A 452 51.13 69.82 30.10
C LEU A 452 51.84 70.39 31.33
N SER A 453 52.56 69.56 32.09
CA SER A 453 53.33 70.01 33.26
C SER A 453 54.53 70.88 32.91
N SER A 454 55.11 70.73 31.71
CA SER A 454 56.24 71.56 31.25
C SER A 454 55.84 72.94 30.73
N ARG A 455 54.52 73.17 30.52
CA ARG A 455 53.97 74.40 29.94
C ARG A 455 53.34 75.33 30.99
N SER A 456 53.17 74.87 32.23
CA SER A 456 52.92 75.69 33.43
C SER A 456 54.23 76.04 34.10
#